data_AF-A0A9W4WQJ6-F1
#
_entry.id   AF-A0A9W4WQJ6-F1
#
_cell.length_a   1.000
_cell.length_b   1.000
_cell.length_c   1.000
_cell.angle_alpha   90.00
_cell.angle_beta   90.00
_cell.angle_gamma   90.00
#
_symmetry.space_group_name_H-M   'P 1'
#
loop_
_entity.id
_entity.type
_entity.pdbx_description
1 polymer ?
#
loop_
_entity_poly.entity_id
_entity_poly.type
_entity_poly.pdbx_seq_one_letter_code
_entity_poly.pdbx_strand_id
1 'polypeptide(L)'
;MVWESLLVATSTIQLLTRILKALGIRKDGITPGSFMESIEDRCGGRIFSWVEFLCVRFVRYFDLDNIILSLLKKAPIIVKLLKNGMKRLYSFIRNWWALVLISTLAIVVQRESKKDKTRRLKRGPDNERFNAHLKSYYYFDYVKRLKDDNTDIFPRDTPTENPKICIIGAGLAGLFSALLLKEAGIKDITILEYQDRVGGRVHTHYFTDDPDDERRLYGEIGAMRLPYVEGRPELSPHQLVFDTIDYLNEYNKDDDKKQITTIPFIFSDSNAIYYFNNKKDHTGKLMTKNYSATVEVSQLGYPDTMPSNFLDLWNEALQPFFDVLNTDFTKGLKMLKRYDQHSIYSYLKEVFLPARLPKQAEDYDEIISEFLLSFVDMAIASYTFDNLKYPLSWNTIDKGMQRFPNAFLSLIKKEKMDLRYNSE
;
A
#
# COMPACT_ATOMS: atom_id res chain seq x y z
N MET A 1 -37.79 -1.48 -38.47
CA MET A 1 -36.93 -1.90 -37.33
C MET A 1 -37.68 -2.71 -36.26
N VAL A 2 -38.76 -2.24 -35.63
CA VAL A 2 -39.47 -3.01 -34.56
C VAL A 2 -40.05 -4.34 -35.05
N TRP A 3 -40.64 -4.38 -36.26
CA TRP A 3 -41.18 -5.60 -36.86
C TRP A 3 -40.12 -6.63 -37.26
N GLU A 4 -38.93 -6.19 -37.66
CA GLU A 4 -37.82 -7.07 -38.03
C GLU A 4 -37.18 -7.70 -36.78
N SER A 5 -37.08 -6.95 -35.68
CA SER A 5 -36.62 -7.48 -34.39
C SER A 5 -37.59 -8.53 -33.81
N LEU A 6 -38.90 -8.33 -33.96
CA LEU A 6 -39.91 -9.33 -33.58
C LEU A 6 -39.83 -10.60 -34.44
N LEU A 7 -39.54 -10.46 -35.74
CA LEU A 7 -39.38 -11.58 -36.67
C LEU A 7 -38.13 -12.41 -36.34
N VAL A 8 -37.04 -11.75 -35.94
CA VAL A 8 -35.79 -12.43 -35.52
C VAL A 8 -36.02 -13.17 -34.21
N ALA A 9 -36.64 -12.54 -33.21
CA ALA A 9 -36.91 -13.18 -31.93
C ALA A 9 -37.82 -14.43 -32.06
N THR A 10 -38.89 -14.34 -32.86
CA THR A 10 -39.80 -15.46 -33.13
C THR A 10 -39.11 -16.59 -33.91
N SER A 11 -38.27 -16.26 -34.89
CA SER A 11 -37.48 -17.24 -35.65
C SER A 11 -36.45 -17.96 -34.78
N THR A 12 -35.78 -17.25 -33.87
CA THR A 12 -34.82 -17.81 -32.93
C THR A 12 -35.49 -18.73 -31.91
N ILE A 13 -36.65 -18.35 -31.38
CA ILE A 13 -37.44 -19.18 -30.46
C ILE A 13 -37.96 -20.45 -31.16
N GLN A 14 -38.42 -20.35 -32.41
CA GLN A 14 -38.86 -21.52 -33.18
C GLN A 14 -37.71 -22.48 -33.49
N LEU A 15 -36.52 -21.96 -33.83
CA LEU A 15 -35.33 -22.77 -34.07
C LEU A 15 -34.88 -23.49 -32.80
N LEU A 16 -34.82 -22.79 -31.67
CA LEU A 16 -34.49 -23.37 -30.35
C LEU A 16 -35.50 -24.43 -29.94
N THR A 17 -36.80 -24.20 -30.16
CA THR A 17 -37.84 -25.19 -29.86
C THR A 17 -37.68 -26.46 -30.70
N ARG A 18 -37.32 -26.34 -31.98
CA ARG A 18 -37.04 -27.49 -32.85
C ARG A 18 -35.77 -28.26 -32.43
N ILE A 19 -34.73 -27.54 -32.00
CA ILE A 19 -33.49 -28.14 -31.48
C ILE A 19 -33.77 -28.92 -30.18
N LEU A 20 -34.50 -28.32 -29.23
CA LEU A 20 -34.86 -28.97 -27.96
C LEU A 20 -35.73 -30.22 -28.18
N LYS A 21 -36.65 -30.16 -29.15
CA LYS A 21 -37.49 -31.32 -29.53
C LYS A 21 -36.67 -32.43 -30.20
N ALA A 22 -35.69 -32.09 -31.03
CA ALA A 22 -34.76 -33.05 -31.64
C ALA A 22 -33.80 -33.69 -30.63
N LEU A 23 -33.57 -33.03 -29.49
CA LEU A 23 -32.74 -33.53 -28.38
C LEU A 23 -33.55 -34.33 -27.34
N GLY A 24 -34.87 -34.52 -27.53
CA GLY A 24 -35.72 -35.33 -26.66
C GLY A 24 -36.16 -34.63 -25.36
N ILE A 25 -35.93 -33.31 -25.24
CA ILE A 25 -36.26 -32.54 -24.04
C ILE A 25 -37.74 -32.12 -24.14
N ARG A 26 -38.62 -32.75 -23.35
CA ARG A 26 -40.05 -32.36 -23.26
C ARG A 26 -40.19 -31.16 -22.33
N LYS A 27 -41.12 -30.27 -22.70
CA LYS A 27 -41.35 -28.98 -22.08
C LYS A 27 -42.62 -29.06 -21.22
N ASP A 28 -42.50 -29.29 -19.92
CA ASP A 28 -43.63 -29.11 -19.02
C ASP A 28 -43.63 -27.66 -18.53
N GLY A 29 -44.68 -26.92 -18.86
CA GLY A 29 -45.10 -25.76 -18.06
C GLY A 29 -44.79 -24.34 -18.52
N ILE A 30 -44.53 -24.04 -19.80
CA ILE A 30 -44.53 -22.63 -20.28
C ILE A 30 -45.21 -22.50 -21.65
N THR A 31 -46.47 -22.03 -21.64
CA THR A 31 -47.16 -21.51 -22.81
C THR A 31 -46.77 -20.04 -23.04
N PRO A 32 -46.62 -19.59 -24.30
CA PRO A 32 -46.10 -18.24 -24.61
C PRO A 32 -46.96 -17.07 -24.09
N GLY A 33 -48.24 -17.31 -23.78
CA GLY A 33 -49.19 -16.27 -23.39
C GLY A 33 -49.00 -15.73 -21.96
N SER A 34 -48.75 -16.59 -20.98
CA SER A 34 -48.72 -16.17 -19.55
C SER A 34 -47.42 -15.47 -19.13
N PHE A 35 -46.39 -15.49 -19.97
CA PHE A 35 -45.12 -14.80 -19.70
C PHE A 35 -45.15 -13.33 -20.14
N MET A 36 -46.03 -12.95 -21.08
CA MET A 36 -46.09 -11.59 -21.62
C MET A 36 -46.90 -10.63 -20.72
N GLU A 37 -48.03 -11.08 -20.14
CA GLU A 37 -48.87 -10.25 -19.25
C GLU A 37 -48.17 -9.87 -17.93
N SER A 38 -47.26 -10.71 -17.40
CA SER A 38 -46.54 -10.44 -16.14
C SER A 38 -45.45 -9.36 -16.28
N ILE A 39 -45.03 -9.03 -17.51
CA ILE A 39 -43.92 -8.13 -17.79
C ILE A 39 -44.38 -6.72 -18.18
N GLU A 40 -45.58 -6.56 -18.75
CA GLU A 40 -46.16 -5.24 -19.05
C GLU A 40 -46.50 -4.45 -17.78
N ASP A 41 -46.92 -5.11 -16.69
CA ASP A 41 -47.45 -4.45 -15.50
C ASP A 41 -46.36 -3.88 -14.55
N ARG A 42 -45.08 -4.26 -14.72
CA ARG A 42 -43.99 -3.88 -13.79
C ARG A 42 -42.90 -2.97 -14.36
N CYS A 43 -42.88 -2.71 -15.66
CA CYS A 43 -41.71 -2.08 -16.31
C CYS A 43 -42.12 -1.01 -17.33
N GLY A 44 -42.47 0.18 -16.84
CA GLY A 44 -42.87 1.35 -17.64
C GLY A 44 -41.89 1.77 -18.75
N GLY A 45 -42.05 1.18 -19.94
CA GLY A 45 -41.80 1.84 -21.22
C GLY A 45 -40.35 2.08 -21.66
N ARG A 46 -39.35 1.26 -21.29
CA ARG A 46 -37.98 1.40 -21.84
C ARG A 46 -37.43 0.11 -22.47
N ILE A 47 -37.52 0.04 -23.79
CA ILE A 47 -37.19 -1.12 -24.67
C ILE A 47 -35.70 -1.49 -24.71
N PHE A 48 -34.77 -0.57 -24.41
CA PHE A 48 -33.33 -0.87 -24.49
C PHE A 48 -32.79 -1.77 -23.36
N SER A 49 -33.50 -1.87 -22.22
CA SER A 49 -33.10 -2.79 -21.13
C SER A 49 -33.44 -4.25 -21.42
N TRP A 50 -34.23 -4.53 -22.47
CA TRP A 50 -34.78 -5.86 -22.74
C TRP A 50 -33.73 -6.85 -23.24
N VAL A 51 -32.81 -6.43 -24.11
CA VAL A 51 -31.81 -7.35 -24.71
C VAL A 51 -30.71 -7.70 -23.71
N GLU A 52 -30.29 -6.74 -22.90
CA GLU A 52 -29.27 -6.95 -21.86
C GLU A 52 -29.82 -7.80 -20.70
N PHE A 53 -31.05 -7.54 -20.25
CA PHE A 53 -31.67 -8.29 -19.15
C PHE A 53 -32.01 -9.75 -19.56
N LEU A 54 -32.49 -9.97 -20.79
CA LEU A 54 -32.73 -11.31 -21.32
C LEU A 54 -31.42 -12.09 -21.50
N CYS A 55 -30.37 -11.50 -22.07
CA CYS A 55 -29.09 -12.20 -22.26
C CYS A 55 -28.42 -12.56 -20.92
N VAL A 56 -28.47 -11.70 -19.91
CA VAL A 56 -27.78 -11.91 -18.64
C VAL A 56 -28.49 -12.92 -17.73
N ARG A 57 -29.83 -13.02 -17.75
CA ARG A 57 -30.55 -14.05 -16.99
C ARG A 57 -30.66 -15.40 -17.71
N PHE A 58 -30.67 -15.44 -19.04
CA PHE A 58 -30.70 -16.71 -19.79
C PHE A 58 -29.39 -17.50 -19.63
N VAL A 59 -28.26 -16.80 -19.51
CA VAL A 59 -26.93 -17.41 -19.27
C VAL A 59 -26.77 -17.94 -17.84
N ARG A 60 -27.53 -17.41 -16.88
CA ARG A 60 -27.49 -17.86 -15.47
C ARG A 60 -28.37 -19.07 -15.15
N TYR A 61 -29.31 -19.43 -16.03
CA TYR A 61 -30.28 -20.52 -15.77
C TYR A 61 -29.96 -21.85 -16.46
N PHE A 62 -29.00 -21.87 -17.38
CA PHE A 62 -28.57 -23.10 -18.05
C PHE A 62 -27.09 -23.32 -17.81
N ASP A 63 -26.75 -24.49 -17.28
CA ASP A 63 -25.38 -24.98 -17.11
C ASP A 63 -24.75 -25.24 -18.48
N LEU A 64 -24.29 -24.14 -19.10
CA LEU A 64 -23.81 -24.06 -20.47
C LEU A 64 -22.58 -24.96 -20.69
N ASP A 65 -21.77 -25.17 -19.65
CA ASP A 65 -20.58 -26.02 -19.73
C ASP A 65 -20.96 -27.48 -19.98
N ASN A 66 -22.00 -27.98 -19.30
CA ASN A 66 -22.51 -29.33 -19.50
C ASN A 66 -23.26 -29.51 -20.85
N ILE A 67 -23.93 -28.46 -21.34
CA ILE A 67 -24.59 -28.48 -22.66
C ILE A 67 -23.57 -28.46 -23.79
N ILE A 68 -22.52 -27.64 -23.69
CA ILE A 68 -21.44 -27.54 -24.68
C ILE A 68 -20.66 -28.87 -24.74
N LEU A 69 -20.37 -29.50 -23.59
CA LEU A 69 -19.72 -30.81 -23.54
C LEU A 69 -20.58 -31.94 -24.14
N SER A 70 -21.91 -31.86 -23.98
CA SER A 70 -22.86 -32.80 -24.60
C SER A 70 -22.99 -32.61 -26.12
N LEU A 71 -22.96 -31.35 -26.59
CA LEU A 71 -22.99 -30.99 -28.01
C LEU A 71 -21.71 -31.39 -28.75
N LEU A 72 -20.55 -31.23 -28.11
CA LEU A 72 -19.25 -31.65 -28.67
C LEU A 72 -19.14 -33.17 -28.83
N LYS A 73 -19.78 -33.96 -27.94
CA LYS A 73 -19.83 -35.43 -28.06
C LYS A 73 -20.73 -35.94 -29.21
N LYS A 74 -21.61 -35.12 -29.77
CA LYS A 74 -22.53 -35.48 -30.88
C LYS A 74 -22.20 -34.80 -32.22
N ALA A 75 -21.02 -34.18 -32.31
CA ALA A 75 -20.56 -33.39 -33.46
C ALA A 75 -20.62 -34.05 -34.86
N PRO A 76 -20.56 -35.40 -35.05
CA PRO A 76 -20.64 -35.97 -36.39
C PRO A 76 -22.03 -35.86 -37.07
N ILE A 77 -23.10 -35.63 -36.32
CA ILE A 77 -24.48 -35.62 -36.85
C ILE A 77 -24.93 -34.20 -37.25
N ILE A 78 -24.44 -33.17 -36.57
CA ILE A 78 -24.84 -31.76 -36.81
C ILE A 78 -24.18 -31.19 -38.07
N VAL A 79 -22.97 -31.62 -38.40
CA VAL A 79 -22.24 -31.19 -39.61
C VAL A 79 -22.92 -31.65 -40.90
N LYS A 80 -23.70 -32.73 -40.86
CA LYS A 80 -24.41 -33.28 -42.04
C LYS A 80 -25.70 -32.51 -42.37
N LEU A 81 -26.27 -31.78 -41.42
CA LEU A 81 -27.50 -30.99 -41.60
C LEU A 81 -27.25 -29.55 -42.08
N LEU A 82 -26.05 -29.01 -41.90
CA LEU A 82 -25.74 -27.60 -42.20
C LEU A 82 -25.21 -27.33 -43.62
N LYS A 83 -24.97 -28.37 -44.44
CA LYS A 83 -24.35 -28.20 -45.78
C LYS A 83 -25.26 -27.66 -46.88
N ASN A 84 -26.58 -27.57 -46.70
CA ASN A 84 -27.49 -27.13 -47.77
C ASN A 84 -28.17 -25.76 -47.55
N GLY A 85 -27.89 -25.04 -46.45
CA GLY A 85 -28.57 -23.77 -46.12
C GLY A 85 -27.72 -22.48 -46.27
N MET A 86 -26.39 -22.56 -46.36
CA MET A 86 -25.50 -21.40 -46.17
C MET A 86 -24.86 -20.85 -47.45
N LYS A 87 -25.67 -20.50 -48.47
CA LYS A 87 -25.19 -19.61 -49.55
C LYS A 87 -25.87 -18.23 -49.56
N ARG A 88 -27.09 -18.10 -49.03
CA ARG A 88 -27.78 -16.81 -48.91
C ARG A 88 -27.44 -16.03 -47.63
N LEU A 89 -27.11 -16.74 -46.55
CA LEU A 89 -26.73 -16.13 -45.26
C LEU A 89 -25.33 -15.47 -45.31
N TYR A 90 -24.40 -16.03 -46.08
CA TYR A 90 -23.02 -15.53 -46.19
C TYR A 90 -22.93 -14.17 -46.88
N SER A 91 -23.78 -13.91 -47.89
CA SER A 91 -23.87 -12.61 -48.57
C SER A 91 -24.45 -11.52 -47.65
N PHE A 92 -25.45 -11.86 -46.85
CA PHE A 92 -26.12 -10.94 -45.94
C PHE A 92 -25.23 -10.56 -44.74
N ILE A 93 -24.54 -11.55 -44.15
CA ILE A 93 -23.59 -11.35 -43.05
C ILE A 93 -22.39 -10.50 -43.50
N ARG A 94 -21.87 -10.70 -44.71
CA ARG A 94 -20.70 -9.95 -45.21
C ARG A 94 -20.96 -8.44 -45.31
N ASN A 95 -22.15 -8.04 -45.76
CA ASN A 95 -22.50 -6.63 -45.89
C ASN A 95 -22.88 -5.99 -44.54
N TRP A 96 -23.40 -6.79 -43.60
CA TRP A 96 -23.72 -6.33 -42.24
C TRP A 96 -22.45 -6.12 -41.39
N TRP A 97 -21.46 -7.01 -41.50
CA TRP A 97 -20.17 -6.85 -40.84
C TRP A 97 -19.37 -5.65 -41.37
N ALA A 98 -19.49 -5.30 -42.66
CA ALA A 98 -18.86 -4.11 -43.21
C ALA A 98 -19.43 -2.80 -42.62
N LEU A 99 -20.76 -2.72 -42.42
CA LEU A 99 -21.42 -1.57 -41.80
C LEU A 99 -21.14 -1.45 -40.29
N VAL A 100 -21.05 -2.59 -39.60
CA VAL A 100 -20.62 -2.62 -38.19
C VAL A 100 -19.15 -2.21 -38.08
N LEU A 101 -18.26 -2.66 -38.98
CA LEU A 101 -16.86 -2.23 -38.95
C LEU A 101 -16.70 -0.72 -39.19
N ILE A 102 -17.42 -0.15 -40.17
CA ILE A 102 -17.33 1.28 -40.52
C ILE A 102 -17.88 2.17 -39.39
N SER A 103 -18.99 1.77 -38.76
CA SER A 103 -19.54 2.49 -37.61
C SER A 103 -18.66 2.36 -36.36
N THR A 104 -18.04 1.19 -36.14
CA THR A 104 -17.10 0.99 -35.03
C THR A 104 -15.79 1.76 -35.26
N LEU A 105 -15.28 1.82 -36.49
CA LEU A 105 -14.11 2.62 -36.87
C LEU A 105 -14.40 4.13 -36.77
N ALA A 106 -15.58 4.60 -37.17
CA ALA A 106 -15.97 6.00 -37.01
C ALA A 106 -16.10 6.41 -35.53
N ILE A 107 -16.63 5.51 -34.69
CA ILE A 107 -16.69 5.72 -33.23
C ILE A 107 -15.29 5.70 -32.61
N VAL A 108 -14.39 4.81 -33.05
CA VAL A 108 -13.00 4.76 -32.58
C VAL A 108 -12.21 6.01 -33.00
N VAL A 109 -12.36 6.46 -34.24
CA VAL A 109 -11.69 7.68 -34.75
C VAL A 109 -12.23 8.95 -34.06
N GLN A 110 -13.53 9.05 -33.79
CA GLN A 110 -14.09 10.14 -32.98
C GLN A 110 -13.68 10.05 -31.49
N ARG A 111 -13.45 8.85 -30.95
CA ARG A 111 -12.94 8.65 -29.59
C ARG A 111 -11.45 8.97 -29.45
N GLU A 112 -10.66 8.81 -30.51
CA GLU A 112 -9.23 9.18 -30.50
C GLU A 112 -9.01 10.68 -30.70
N SER A 113 -9.86 11.36 -31.50
CA SER A 113 -9.77 12.81 -31.71
C SER A 113 -10.15 13.65 -30.47
N LYS A 114 -10.92 13.09 -29.53
CA LYS A 114 -11.35 13.77 -28.28
C LYS A 114 -10.61 13.30 -27.02
N LYS A 115 -9.52 12.54 -27.14
CA LYS A 115 -8.62 12.32 -26.01
C LYS A 115 -7.74 13.54 -25.81
N ASP A 116 -8.22 14.40 -24.94
CA ASP A 116 -7.39 15.34 -24.20
C ASP A 116 -6.17 14.62 -23.60
N LYS A 117 -5.02 15.28 -23.66
CA LYS A 117 -3.68 14.72 -23.45
C LYS A 117 -3.36 14.44 -21.98
N THR A 118 -4.11 13.56 -21.31
CA THR A 118 -3.66 12.93 -20.06
C THR A 118 -2.96 11.61 -20.36
N ARG A 119 -1.62 11.62 -20.32
CA ARG A 119 -0.77 10.41 -20.32
C ARG A 119 -1.19 9.52 -19.13
N ARG A 120 -2.00 8.49 -19.37
CA ARG A 120 -2.07 7.33 -18.46
C ARG A 120 -0.81 6.50 -18.71
N LEU A 121 0.15 6.58 -17.78
CA LEU A 121 1.31 5.70 -17.72
C LEU A 121 0.84 4.23 -17.82
N LYS A 122 1.45 3.46 -18.74
CA LYS A 122 1.22 2.01 -18.83
C LYS A 122 1.77 1.37 -17.55
N ARG A 123 0.91 0.57 -16.89
CA ARG A 123 1.18 -0.13 -15.63
C ARG A 123 2.18 -1.27 -15.87
N GLY A 124 3.37 -1.17 -15.28
CA GLY A 124 4.33 -2.27 -15.22
C GLY A 124 4.05 -3.24 -14.05
N PRO A 125 4.66 -4.43 -14.04
CA PRO A 125 4.46 -5.46 -13.00
C PRO A 125 4.85 -4.99 -11.58
N ASP A 126 5.83 -4.09 -11.43
CA ASP A 126 6.21 -3.53 -10.12
C ASP A 126 5.13 -2.62 -9.51
N ASN A 127 4.28 -2.03 -10.36
CA ASN A 127 3.12 -1.23 -9.91
C ASN A 127 2.00 -2.09 -9.31
N GLU A 128 1.92 -3.40 -9.60
CA GLU A 128 1.00 -4.30 -8.89
C GLU A 128 1.48 -4.54 -7.46
N ARG A 129 2.79 -4.63 -7.22
CA ARG A 129 3.36 -4.79 -5.88
C ARG A 129 3.15 -3.54 -5.03
N PHE A 130 3.33 -2.35 -5.60
CA PHE A 130 3.06 -1.07 -4.92
C PHE A 130 1.56 -0.85 -4.65
N ASN A 131 0.69 -1.07 -5.65
CA ASN A 131 -0.76 -0.98 -5.46
C ASN A 131 -1.28 -2.07 -4.52
N ALA A 132 -0.66 -3.24 -4.50
CA ALA A 132 -0.94 -4.27 -3.51
C ALA A 132 -0.47 -3.82 -2.14
N HIS A 133 0.73 -3.26 -1.96
CA HIS A 133 1.32 -3.02 -0.63
C HIS A 133 0.77 -1.78 0.09
N LEU A 134 0.59 -0.65 -0.60
CA LEU A 134 -0.14 0.49 -0.02
C LEU A 134 -1.58 0.10 0.33
N LYS A 135 -2.22 -0.73 -0.50
CA LYS A 135 -3.56 -1.29 -0.21
C LYS A 135 -3.53 -2.44 0.80
N SER A 136 -2.43 -3.16 1.00
CA SER A 136 -2.39 -4.39 1.78
C SER A 136 -1.86 -4.19 3.19
N TYR A 137 -1.03 -3.17 3.43
CA TYR A 137 -0.39 -3.02 4.73
C TYR A 137 -1.13 -2.03 5.63
N TYR A 138 -1.32 -0.79 5.17
CA TYR A 138 -2.09 0.21 5.91
C TYR A 138 -3.56 0.18 5.54
N TYR A 139 -3.88 0.06 4.25
CA TYR A 139 -5.27 -0.02 3.81
C TYR A 139 -5.90 -1.35 4.22
N PHE A 140 -5.20 -2.49 4.24
CA PHE A 140 -5.86 -3.75 4.66
C PHE A 140 -6.00 -3.85 6.15
N ASP A 141 -5.05 -3.40 6.99
CA ASP A 141 -5.26 -3.45 8.44
C ASP A 141 -6.28 -2.38 8.89
N TYR A 142 -6.37 -1.24 8.20
CA TYR A 142 -7.46 -0.27 8.38
C TYR A 142 -8.80 -0.80 7.85
N VAL A 143 -8.88 -1.25 6.60
CA VAL A 143 -10.11 -1.75 5.95
C VAL A 143 -10.57 -3.09 6.52
N LYS A 144 -9.68 -3.95 7.00
CA LYS A 144 -10.04 -5.17 7.73
C LYS A 144 -10.63 -4.84 9.08
N ARG A 145 -10.04 -3.90 9.84
CA ARG A 145 -10.68 -3.34 11.06
C ARG A 145 -12.07 -2.75 10.75
N LEU A 146 -12.22 -1.99 9.66
CA LEU A 146 -13.51 -1.43 9.25
C LEU A 146 -14.54 -2.47 8.77
N LYS A 147 -14.07 -3.58 8.16
CA LYS A 147 -14.91 -4.71 7.75
C LYS A 147 -15.33 -5.58 8.92
N ASP A 148 -14.44 -5.79 9.89
CA ASP A 148 -14.73 -6.53 11.13
C ASP A 148 -15.72 -5.73 12.02
N ASP A 149 -15.67 -4.39 11.98
CA ASP A 149 -16.63 -3.49 12.65
C ASP A 149 -17.94 -3.26 11.85
N ASN A 150 -18.14 -3.94 10.70
CA ASN A 150 -19.33 -3.84 9.84
C ASN A 150 -19.67 -2.42 9.34
N THR A 151 -18.68 -1.52 9.35
CA THR A 151 -18.82 -0.13 8.90
C THR A 151 -18.43 -0.01 7.42
N ASP A 152 -19.41 0.18 6.53
CA ASP A 152 -19.21 0.43 5.09
C ASP A 152 -18.79 1.91 4.88
N ILE A 153 -17.53 2.25 5.10
CA ILE A 153 -17.03 3.66 5.04
C ILE A 153 -16.49 4.04 3.65
N PHE A 154 -16.38 3.10 2.70
CA PHE A 154 -16.22 3.52 1.31
C PHE A 154 -17.60 3.70 0.72
N PRO A 155 -18.10 4.93 0.56
CA PRO A 155 -19.18 5.13 -0.39
C PRO A 155 -18.69 4.56 -1.72
N ARG A 156 -19.33 3.47 -2.17
CA ARG A 156 -19.12 2.94 -3.53
C ARG A 156 -19.52 3.96 -4.59
N ASP A 157 -20.21 5.01 -4.16
CA ASP A 157 -20.41 6.23 -4.89
C ASP A 157 -19.13 7.05 -4.80
N THR A 158 -18.37 7.09 -5.90
CA THR A 158 -17.45 8.21 -6.15
C THR A 158 -18.18 9.48 -5.76
N PRO A 159 -17.61 10.34 -4.88
CA PRO A 159 -18.25 11.60 -4.49
C PRO A 159 -18.80 12.26 -5.75
N THR A 160 -20.10 12.52 -5.78
CA THR A 160 -20.75 13.19 -6.92
C THR A 160 -20.16 14.58 -7.16
N GLU A 161 -19.50 15.13 -6.14
CA GLU A 161 -18.75 16.38 -6.16
C GLU A 161 -17.31 16.17 -5.69
N ASN A 162 -16.36 16.80 -6.36
CA ASN A 162 -14.94 16.78 -5.99
C ASN A 162 -14.71 17.74 -4.81
N PRO A 163 -14.41 17.25 -3.59
CA PRO A 163 -14.26 18.11 -2.42
C PRO A 163 -13.00 18.97 -2.52
N LYS A 164 -13.04 20.15 -1.90
CA LYS A 164 -11.88 21.02 -1.71
C LYS A 164 -11.17 20.64 -0.42
N ILE A 165 -9.90 20.28 -0.49
CA ILE A 165 -9.12 19.85 0.67
C ILE A 165 -7.93 20.79 0.86
N CYS A 166 -7.78 21.31 2.08
CA CYS A 166 -6.62 22.07 2.50
C CYS A 166 -5.75 21.21 3.43
N ILE A 167 -4.47 21.06 3.09
CA ILE A 167 -3.45 20.40 3.90
C ILE A 167 -2.55 21.48 4.50
N ILE A 168 -2.37 21.46 5.81
CA ILE A 168 -1.50 22.39 6.53
C ILE A 168 -0.17 21.69 6.79
N GLY A 169 0.89 22.19 6.14
CA GLY A 169 2.25 21.69 6.20
C GLY A 169 2.61 20.76 5.03
N ALA A 170 3.69 21.07 4.32
CA ALA A 170 4.33 20.28 3.28
C ALA A 170 5.54 19.47 3.81
N GLY A 171 5.48 19.01 5.06
CA GLY A 171 6.31 17.90 5.54
C GLY A 171 5.91 16.56 4.90
N LEU A 172 6.68 15.49 5.13
CA LEU A 172 6.39 14.17 4.54
C LEU A 172 4.95 13.69 4.77
N ALA A 173 4.35 13.95 5.95
CA ALA A 173 2.97 13.56 6.24
C ALA A 173 1.95 14.29 5.33
N GLY A 174 2.12 15.60 5.12
CA GLY A 174 1.26 16.39 4.23
C GLY A 174 1.45 16.02 2.77
N LEU A 175 2.71 15.87 2.32
CA LEU A 175 3.04 15.43 0.96
C LEU A 175 2.48 14.04 0.65
N PHE A 176 2.59 13.10 1.58
CA PHE A 176 2.06 11.77 1.43
C PHE A 176 0.52 11.75 1.47
N SER A 177 -0.10 12.60 2.29
CA SER A 177 -1.56 12.78 2.29
C SER A 177 -2.07 13.31 0.94
N ALA A 178 -1.38 14.29 0.35
CA ALA A 178 -1.71 14.79 -0.99
C ALA A 178 -1.62 13.68 -2.06
N LEU A 179 -0.59 12.82 -1.98
CA LEU A 179 -0.48 11.63 -2.82
C LEU A 179 -1.69 10.69 -2.65
N LEU A 180 -2.07 10.36 -1.42
CA LEU A 180 -3.20 9.46 -1.16
C LEU A 180 -4.54 10.04 -1.64
N LEU A 181 -4.80 11.32 -1.40
CA LEU A 181 -6.00 12.01 -1.86
C LEU A 181 -6.09 12.02 -3.39
N LYS A 182 -4.95 12.23 -4.07
CA LYS A 182 -4.84 12.12 -5.52
C LYS A 182 -5.15 10.71 -6.01
N GLU A 183 -4.61 9.68 -5.38
CA GLU A 183 -4.90 8.29 -5.75
C GLU A 183 -6.38 7.91 -5.48
N ALA A 184 -7.02 8.57 -4.51
CA ALA A 184 -8.47 8.48 -4.26
C ALA A 184 -9.32 9.27 -5.29
N GLY A 185 -8.70 10.01 -6.21
CA GLY A 185 -9.37 10.76 -7.27
C GLY A 185 -9.78 12.19 -6.91
N ILE A 186 -9.38 12.68 -5.74
CA ILE A 186 -9.60 14.08 -5.32
C ILE A 186 -8.61 14.97 -6.07
N LYS A 187 -9.11 16.07 -6.64
CA LYS A 187 -8.32 16.96 -7.52
C LYS A 187 -8.15 18.37 -6.98
N ASP A 188 -9.03 18.84 -6.10
CA ASP A 188 -8.98 20.21 -5.55
C ASP A 188 -8.24 20.17 -4.21
N ILE A 189 -6.91 20.17 -4.28
CA ILE A 189 -6.00 20.03 -3.14
C ILE A 189 -5.12 21.27 -3.06
N THR A 190 -5.19 21.97 -1.93
CA THR A 190 -4.27 23.04 -1.55
C THR A 190 -3.37 22.57 -0.41
N ILE A 191 -2.07 22.84 -0.50
CA ILE A 191 -1.06 22.57 0.53
C ILE A 191 -0.48 23.92 0.94
N LEU A 192 -0.60 24.27 2.23
CA LEU A 192 -0.04 25.49 2.79
C LEU A 192 1.22 25.15 3.59
N GLU A 193 2.38 25.68 3.21
CA GLU A 193 3.64 25.47 3.90
C GLU A 193 4.17 26.80 4.44
N TYR A 194 4.58 26.80 5.70
CA TYR A 194 5.11 28.00 6.36
C TYR A 194 6.54 28.31 5.92
N GLN A 195 7.34 27.29 5.64
CA GLN A 195 8.73 27.44 5.21
C GLN A 195 8.82 27.68 3.70
N ASP A 196 9.93 28.23 3.21
CA ASP A 196 10.18 28.34 1.76
C ASP A 196 10.74 27.04 1.15
N ARG A 197 10.42 25.89 1.78
CA ARG A 197 10.84 24.56 1.35
C ARG A 197 9.86 23.50 1.83
N VAL A 198 9.78 22.41 1.08
CA VAL A 198 9.09 21.19 1.52
C VAL A 198 9.98 20.34 2.43
N GLY A 199 9.36 19.41 3.16
CA GLY A 199 10.05 18.37 3.94
C GLY A 199 10.00 18.55 5.45
N GLY A 200 9.84 19.78 5.95
CA GLY A 200 9.76 20.07 7.38
C GLY A 200 10.96 19.53 8.15
N ARG A 201 10.74 18.53 9.02
CA ARG A 201 11.79 17.85 9.81
C ARG A 201 12.69 16.92 8.99
N VAL A 202 12.38 16.66 7.72
CA VAL A 202 13.39 16.14 6.80
C VAL A 202 14.11 17.35 6.23
N HIS A 203 15.37 17.52 6.65
CA HIS A 203 16.15 18.68 6.29
C HIS A 203 17.62 18.33 6.20
N THR A 204 18.14 18.42 4.98
CA THR A 204 19.57 18.37 4.71
C THR A 204 20.10 19.80 4.59
N HIS A 205 21.15 20.11 5.34
CA HIS A 205 21.93 21.33 5.17
C HIS A 205 23.10 21.05 4.24
N TYR A 206 23.19 21.80 3.15
CA TYR A 206 24.27 21.70 2.17
C TYR A 206 25.27 22.82 2.41
N PHE A 207 26.55 22.49 2.60
CA PHE A 207 27.61 23.48 2.83
C PHE A 207 28.22 24.01 1.51
N THR A 208 27.83 23.43 0.38
CA THR A 208 28.22 23.84 -0.96
C THR A 208 26.97 24.24 -1.75
N ASP A 209 27.11 25.22 -2.65
CA ASP A 209 25.97 25.82 -3.37
C ASP A 209 25.32 24.87 -4.39
N ASP A 210 26.06 23.86 -4.90
CA ASP A 210 25.53 22.85 -5.81
C ASP A 210 25.15 21.54 -5.09
N PRO A 211 23.84 21.20 -4.98
CA PRO A 211 23.39 19.96 -4.36
C PRO A 211 23.66 18.70 -5.20
N ASP A 212 24.07 18.85 -6.46
CA ASP A 212 24.43 17.74 -7.34
C ASP A 212 25.95 17.48 -7.41
N ASP A 213 26.78 18.34 -6.82
CA ASP A 213 28.25 18.19 -6.76
C ASP A 213 28.66 16.89 -6.04
N GLU A 214 29.56 16.13 -6.64
CA GLU A 214 30.10 14.89 -6.06
C GLU A 214 31.00 15.12 -4.84
N ARG A 215 31.54 16.34 -4.67
CA ARG A 215 32.46 16.71 -3.56
C ARG A 215 31.75 17.32 -2.36
N ARG A 216 30.41 17.42 -2.39
CA ARG A 216 29.67 18.21 -1.41
C ARG A 216 29.74 17.64 0.01
N LEU A 217 29.95 18.55 0.95
CA LEU A 217 29.74 18.32 2.37
C LEU A 217 28.29 18.70 2.68
N TYR A 218 27.56 17.79 3.31
CA TYR A 218 26.22 18.05 3.80
C TYR A 218 26.01 17.37 5.15
N GLY A 219 25.09 17.92 5.94
CA GLY A 219 24.69 17.38 7.23
C GLY A 219 23.18 17.27 7.32
N GLU A 220 22.69 16.15 7.83
CA GLU A 220 21.27 16.01 8.14
C GLU A 220 20.97 16.71 9.45
N ILE A 221 20.07 17.68 9.42
CA ILE A 221 19.57 18.39 10.61
C ILE A 221 18.38 17.62 11.22
N GLY A 222 17.77 16.72 10.44
CA GLY A 222 16.61 15.95 10.86
C GLY A 222 16.76 14.46 10.60
N ALA A 223 15.77 13.86 9.93
CA ALA A 223 15.85 12.45 9.57
C ALA A 223 17.12 12.17 8.75
N MET A 224 17.89 11.14 9.12
CA MET A 224 19.20 10.85 8.53
C MET A 224 19.45 9.39 8.14
N ARG A 225 18.66 8.47 8.71
CA ARG A 225 18.88 7.03 8.58
C ARG A 225 17.56 6.28 8.54
N LEU A 226 17.54 5.22 7.76
CA LEU A 226 16.40 4.37 7.45
C LEU A 226 16.79 2.93 7.82
N PRO A 227 16.18 2.31 8.86
CA PRO A 227 16.37 0.90 9.13
C PRO A 227 15.96 0.08 7.91
N TYR A 228 16.78 -0.87 7.50
CA TYR A 228 16.60 -1.65 6.28
C TYR A 228 16.81 -3.14 6.55
N VAL A 229 15.86 -3.94 6.08
CA VAL A 229 15.95 -5.40 6.07
C VAL A 229 16.03 -5.83 4.61
N GLU A 230 17.06 -6.60 4.28
CA GLU A 230 17.25 -7.11 2.92
C GLU A 230 16.03 -7.91 2.46
N GLY A 231 15.63 -7.69 1.21
CA GLY A 231 14.44 -8.34 0.63
C GLY A 231 13.11 -7.78 1.11
N ARG A 232 13.09 -6.85 2.08
CA ARG A 232 11.88 -6.17 2.58
C ARG A 232 10.72 -7.15 2.89
N PRO A 233 10.92 -8.18 3.74
CA PRO A 233 9.86 -9.11 4.14
C PRO A 233 8.71 -8.42 4.90
N GLU A 234 7.61 -9.13 5.11
CA GLU A 234 6.50 -8.64 5.92
C GLU A 234 6.95 -8.20 7.32
N LEU A 235 6.39 -7.10 7.83
CA LEU A 235 6.79 -6.43 9.08
C LEU A 235 8.18 -5.77 9.05
N SER A 236 8.77 -5.58 7.87
CA SER A 236 10.00 -4.78 7.75
C SER A 236 9.78 -3.36 8.27
N PRO A 237 10.73 -2.82 9.07
CA PRO A 237 10.66 -1.43 9.49
C PRO A 237 10.71 -0.51 8.27
N HIS A 238 10.01 0.62 8.36
CA HIS A 238 10.02 1.67 7.33
C HIS A 238 9.60 1.20 5.92
N GLN A 239 8.88 0.08 5.80
CA GLN A 239 8.40 -0.43 4.50
C GLN A 239 7.67 0.65 3.68
N LEU A 240 6.78 1.41 4.32
CA LEU A 240 6.05 2.51 3.69
C LEU A 240 6.97 3.59 3.10
N VAL A 241 8.09 3.87 3.77
CA VAL A 241 9.07 4.85 3.29
C VAL A 241 9.70 4.34 2.00
N PHE A 242 10.20 3.10 1.98
CA PHE A 242 10.82 2.52 0.79
C PHE A 242 9.84 2.35 -0.37
N ASP A 243 8.60 1.94 -0.11
CA ASP A 243 7.58 1.83 -1.16
C ASP A 243 7.23 3.19 -1.76
N THR A 244 7.20 4.23 -0.92
CA THR A 244 6.98 5.61 -1.40
C THR A 244 8.16 6.09 -2.24
N ILE A 245 9.39 5.75 -1.85
CA ILE A 245 10.60 6.02 -2.65
C ILE A 245 10.49 5.34 -4.02
N ASP A 246 10.17 4.04 -4.07
CA ASP A 246 10.03 3.28 -5.31
C ASP A 246 8.97 3.89 -6.23
N TYR A 247 7.82 4.28 -5.67
CA TYR A 247 6.78 4.96 -6.43
C TYR A 247 7.23 6.30 -6.99
N LEU A 248 7.88 7.13 -6.19
CA LEU A 248 8.35 8.43 -6.65
C LEU A 248 9.42 8.28 -7.72
N ASN A 249 10.30 7.27 -7.61
CA ASN A 249 11.28 6.95 -8.64
C ASN A 249 10.61 6.55 -9.96
N GLU A 250 9.61 5.65 -9.93
CA GLU A 250 8.85 5.28 -11.13
C GLU A 250 8.05 6.47 -11.69
N TYR A 251 7.44 7.29 -10.82
CA TYR A 251 6.69 8.47 -11.22
C TYR A 251 7.58 9.56 -11.85
N ASN A 252 8.85 9.60 -11.43
CA ASN A 252 9.87 10.53 -11.90
C ASN A 252 10.90 9.88 -12.84
N LYS A 253 10.59 8.72 -13.44
CA LYS A 253 11.55 7.98 -14.29
C LYS A 253 12.09 8.73 -15.51
N ASP A 254 11.41 9.81 -15.92
CA ASP A 254 11.84 10.67 -17.02
C ASP A 254 12.76 11.83 -16.55
N ASP A 255 13.08 11.90 -15.24
CA ASP A 255 13.90 12.95 -14.62
C ASP A 255 14.90 12.34 -13.64
N ASP A 256 16.12 12.05 -14.14
CA ASP A 256 17.21 11.44 -13.37
C ASP A 256 17.59 12.25 -12.12
N LYS A 257 17.40 13.59 -12.14
CA LYS A 257 17.72 14.45 -10.98
C LYS A 257 16.78 14.23 -9.82
N LYS A 258 15.60 13.66 -10.07
CA LYS A 258 14.55 13.38 -9.07
C LYS A 258 14.58 11.94 -8.56
N GLN A 259 15.48 11.10 -9.09
CA GLN A 259 15.68 9.76 -8.58
C GLN A 259 16.28 9.80 -7.18
N ILE A 260 15.73 8.97 -6.30
CA ILE A 260 16.16 8.76 -4.93
C ILE A 260 16.94 7.46 -4.91
N THR A 261 18.25 7.57 -4.72
CA THR A 261 19.14 6.41 -4.52
C THR A 261 19.39 6.25 -3.04
N THR A 262 19.28 5.03 -2.53
CA THR A 262 19.69 4.71 -1.15
C THR A 262 21.12 4.17 -1.13
N ILE A 263 21.86 4.51 -0.07
CA ILE A 263 23.21 4.02 0.18
C ILE A 263 23.32 3.49 1.61
N PRO A 264 24.27 2.58 1.91
CA PRO A 264 24.48 2.10 3.26
C PRO A 264 24.82 3.26 4.22
N PHE A 265 24.23 3.25 5.40
CA PHE A 265 24.55 4.12 6.53
C PHE A 265 25.36 3.30 7.54
N ILE A 266 26.58 3.75 7.85
CA ILE A 266 27.44 3.10 8.84
C ILE A 266 26.91 3.44 10.24
N PHE A 267 26.04 2.57 10.76
CA PHE A 267 25.40 2.80 12.06
C PHE A 267 26.35 2.60 13.24
N SER A 268 27.28 1.65 13.14
CA SER A 268 28.26 1.41 14.19
C SER A 268 29.59 0.91 13.66
N ASP A 269 30.65 1.28 14.36
CA ASP A 269 32.01 0.80 14.15
C ASP A 269 32.53 0.23 15.49
N SER A 270 33.18 -0.93 15.46
CA SER A 270 33.75 -1.58 16.64
C SER A 270 34.91 -0.76 17.24
N ASN A 271 35.57 0.07 16.43
CA ASN A 271 36.66 0.97 16.82
C ASN A 271 36.17 2.37 17.20
N ALA A 272 34.86 2.65 17.12
CA ALA A 272 34.32 3.94 17.55
C ALA A 272 34.71 4.22 19.01
N ILE A 273 35.12 5.45 19.29
CA ILE A 273 35.61 5.85 20.62
C ILE A 273 34.43 6.08 21.56
N TYR A 274 34.45 5.41 22.71
CA TYR A 274 33.47 5.50 23.78
C TYR A 274 34.18 6.02 25.04
N TYR A 275 33.53 6.90 25.79
CA TYR A 275 34.11 7.53 26.98
C TYR A 275 33.13 7.50 28.15
N PHE A 276 33.43 6.68 29.15
CA PHE A 276 32.62 6.51 30.36
C PHE A 276 33.45 6.90 31.58
N ASN A 277 32.88 7.70 32.49
CA ASN A 277 33.38 7.95 33.85
C ASN A 277 34.89 8.25 33.97
N ASN A 278 35.43 9.00 32.99
CA ASN A 278 36.86 9.29 32.87
C ASN A 278 37.79 8.05 32.81
N LYS A 279 37.25 6.88 32.50
CA LYS A 279 38.01 5.64 32.35
C LYS A 279 38.63 5.51 30.97
N LYS A 280 39.68 4.70 30.94
CA LYS A 280 40.47 4.36 29.75
C LYS A 280 40.61 2.85 29.70
N ASP A 281 40.96 2.33 28.52
CA ASP A 281 41.26 0.92 28.38
C ASP A 281 42.54 0.53 29.16
N HIS A 282 42.83 -0.77 29.21
CA HIS A 282 44.01 -1.32 29.89
C HIS A 282 45.35 -0.82 29.34
N THR A 283 45.36 -0.19 28.15
CA THR A 283 46.56 0.41 27.54
C THR A 283 46.69 1.91 27.82
N GLY A 284 45.72 2.51 28.52
CA GLY A 284 45.68 3.94 28.81
C GLY A 284 45.16 4.79 27.66
N LYS A 285 44.47 4.21 26.68
CA LYS A 285 43.81 4.91 25.56
C LYS A 285 42.31 5.05 25.80
N LEU A 286 41.64 5.93 25.02
CA LEU A 286 40.18 6.00 25.04
C LEU A 286 39.60 4.66 24.60
N MET A 287 38.52 4.24 25.26
CA MET A 287 37.91 2.93 25.03
C MET A 287 37.25 2.89 23.65
N THR A 288 37.25 1.70 23.04
CA THR A 288 36.45 1.46 21.83
C THR A 288 35.08 0.90 22.20
N LYS A 289 34.13 0.94 21.26
CA LYS A 289 32.84 0.23 21.39
C LYS A 289 33.07 -1.25 21.74
N ASN A 290 33.98 -1.92 21.04
CA ASN A 290 34.27 -3.34 21.28
C ASN A 290 34.81 -3.59 22.68
N TYR A 291 35.79 -2.81 23.12
CA TYR A 291 36.31 -2.93 24.49
C TYR A 291 35.19 -2.78 25.52
N SER A 292 34.38 -1.72 25.36
CA SER A 292 33.30 -1.38 26.30
C SER A 292 32.21 -2.46 26.38
N ALA A 293 32.02 -3.25 25.32
CA ALA A 293 31.03 -4.33 25.27
C ALA A 293 31.51 -5.64 25.91
N THR A 294 32.80 -5.77 26.22
CA THR A 294 33.41 -7.03 26.70
C THR A 294 33.93 -6.99 28.13
N VAL A 295 33.92 -5.82 28.75
CA VAL A 295 34.46 -5.60 30.10
C VAL A 295 33.37 -5.47 31.14
N GLU A 296 33.74 -5.70 32.39
CA GLU A 296 32.84 -5.50 33.53
C GLU A 296 32.48 -4.02 33.68
N VAL A 297 31.27 -3.74 34.16
CA VAL A 297 30.77 -2.36 34.36
C VAL A 297 31.66 -1.54 35.29
N SER A 298 32.34 -2.16 36.25
CA SER A 298 33.31 -1.48 37.12
C SER A 298 34.53 -0.95 36.38
N GLN A 299 34.94 -1.61 35.29
CA GLN A 299 36.02 -1.14 34.42
C GLN A 299 35.60 0.09 33.60
N LEU A 300 34.29 0.24 33.36
CA LEU A 300 33.69 1.45 32.79
C LEU A 300 33.50 2.56 33.84
N GLY A 301 33.85 2.30 35.11
CA GLY A 301 33.79 3.26 36.21
C GLY A 301 32.46 3.33 36.94
N TYR A 302 31.58 2.35 36.75
CA TYR A 302 30.38 2.19 37.57
C TYR A 302 30.72 1.53 38.93
N PRO A 303 29.85 1.66 39.96
CA PRO A 303 30.06 1.04 41.26
C PRO A 303 30.15 -0.50 41.20
N ASP A 304 31.01 -1.11 42.01
CA ASP A 304 31.16 -2.58 42.11
C ASP A 304 29.90 -3.28 42.66
N THR A 305 28.97 -2.52 43.22
CA THR A 305 27.65 -3.03 43.65
C THR A 305 26.72 -3.37 42.49
N MET A 306 27.03 -2.89 41.28
CA MET A 306 26.25 -3.14 40.08
C MET A 306 26.45 -4.58 39.59
N PRO A 307 25.38 -5.36 39.37
CA PRO A 307 25.50 -6.69 38.78
C PRO A 307 26.15 -6.60 37.39
N SER A 308 27.05 -7.52 37.09
CA SER A 308 27.72 -7.59 35.78
C SER A 308 26.72 -7.75 34.63
N ASN A 309 25.60 -8.42 34.88
CA ASN A 309 24.50 -8.62 33.94
C ASN A 309 23.43 -7.50 33.98
N PHE A 310 23.68 -6.37 34.64
CA PHE A 310 22.66 -5.30 34.74
C PHE A 310 22.20 -4.81 33.36
N LEU A 311 23.10 -4.76 32.38
CA LEU A 311 22.76 -4.40 31.00
C LEU A 311 21.84 -5.44 30.33
N ASP A 312 21.95 -6.71 30.71
CA ASP A 312 21.08 -7.78 30.18
C ASP A 312 19.65 -7.65 30.72
N LEU A 313 19.48 -7.12 31.94
CA LEU A 313 18.15 -6.91 32.54
C LEU A 313 17.26 -5.99 31.70
N TRP A 314 17.85 -4.98 31.05
CA TRP A 314 17.11 -4.11 30.14
C TRP A 314 16.57 -4.89 28.94
N ASN A 315 17.40 -5.73 28.32
CA ASN A 315 16.99 -6.57 27.21
C ASN A 315 15.91 -7.58 27.64
N GLU A 316 16.09 -8.21 28.80
CA GLU A 316 15.10 -9.12 29.38
C GLU A 316 13.74 -8.45 29.66
N ALA A 317 13.75 -7.19 30.12
CA ALA A 317 12.53 -6.42 30.39
C ALA A 317 11.73 -6.15 29.11
N LEU A 318 12.42 -5.96 27.99
CA LEU A 318 11.81 -5.64 26.69
C LEU A 318 11.42 -6.88 25.87
N GLN A 319 12.13 -8.00 26.05
CA GLN A 319 12.00 -9.19 25.23
C GLN A 319 10.55 -9.69 25.07
N PRO A 320 9.72 -9.78 26.14
CA PRO A 320 8.33 -10.24 25.99
C PRO A 320 7.48 -9.35 25.08
N PHE A 321 7.78 -8.05 25.01
CA PHE A 321 7.10 -7.13 24.11
C PHE A 321 7.60 -7.29 22.68
N PHE A 322 8.91 -7.48 22.51
CA PHE A 322 9.53 -7.63 21.19
C PHE A 322 9.05 -8.91 20.50
N ASP A 323 8.90 -10.01 21.24
CA ASP A 323 8.33 -11.26 20.73
C ASP A 323 6.92 -11.07 20.14
N VAL A 324 6.10 -10.27 20.82
CA VAL A 324 4.75 -9.95 20.35
C VAL A 324 4.80 -8.93 19.19
N LEU A 325 5.63 -7.89 19.25
CA LEU A 325 5.77 -6.92 18.16
C LEU A 325 6.24 -7.56 16.85
N ASN A 326 7.15 -8.55 16.94
CA ASN A 326 7.69 -9.30 15.81
C ASN A 326 6.67 -10.24 15.14
N THR A 327 5.61 -10.59 15.86
CA THR A 327 4.55 -11.49 15.39
C THR A 327 3.27 -10.72 15.00
N ASP A 328 2.86 -9.75 15.81
CA ASP A 328 1.73 -8.87 15.60
C ASP A 328 2.02 -7.51 16.24
N PHE A 329 2.44 -6.56 15.40
CA PHE A 329 2.81 -5.22 15.84
C PHE A 329 1.66 -4.50 16.58
N THR A 330 0.42 -4.65 16.13
CA THR A 330 -0.75 -4.01 16.77
C THR A 330 -0.98 -4.58 18.16
N LYS A 331 -0.91 -5.91 18.32
CA LYS A 331 -1.05 -6.57 19.61
C LYS A 331 0.11 -6.23 20.54
N GLY A 332 1.34 -6.20 20.04
CA GLY A 332 2.53 -5.82 20.80
C GLY A 332 2.44 -4.38 21.31
N LEU A 333 2.00 -3.45 20.46
CA LEU A 333 1.78 -2.06 20.84
C LEU A 333 0.67 -1.93 21.89
N LYS A 334 -0.45 -2.66 21.75
CA LYS A 334 -1.51 -2.69 22.77
C LYS A 334 -1.03 -3.27 24.10
N MET A 335 -0.12 -4.24 24.07
CA MET A 335 0.49 -4.81 25.26
C MET A 335 1.42 -3.80 25.96
N LEU A 336 2.26 -3.10 25.20
CA LEU A 336 3.12 -2.01 25.72
C LEU A 336 2.30 -0.90 26.36
N LYS A 337 1.23 -0.43 25.70
CA LYS A 337 0.37 0.66 26.19
C LYS A 337 -0.32 0.39 27.53
N ARG A 338 -0.34 -0.85 28.03
CA ARG A 338 -0.80 -1.15 29.40
C ARG A 338 0.13 -0.62 30.48
N TYR A 339 1.34 -0.20 30.08
CA TYR A 339 2.38 0.35 30.93
C TYR A 339 2.71 1.81 30.57
N ASP A 340 1.83 2.51 29.84
CA ASP A 340 2.03 3.90 29.43
C ASP A 340 2.08 4.88 30.62
N GLN A 341 1.51 4.48 31.76
CA GLN A 341 1.64 5.20 33.02
C GLN A 341 3.05 5.14 33.63
N HIS A 342 3.91 4.24 33.17
CA HIS A 342 5.23 4.03 33.73
C HIS A 342 6.32 4.78 32.93
N SER A 343 7.20 5.46 33.67
CA SER A 343 8.56 5.69 33.19
C SER A 343 9.36 4.38 33.18
N ILE A 344 10.49 4.35 32.47
CA ILE A 344 11.44 3.23 32.52
C ILE A 344 11.77 2.88 33.97
N TYR A 345 12.12 3.87 34.79
CA TYR A 345 12.40 3.71 36.22
C TYR A 345 11.26 2.99 36.94
N SER A 346 10.03 3.51 36.87
CA SER A 346 8.90 2.92 37.60
C SER A 346 8.54 1.53 37.08
N TYR A 347 8.66 1.27 35.77
CA TYR A 347 8.43 -0.06 35.21
C TYR A 347 9.46 -1.06 35.74
N LEU A 348 10.75 -0.71 35.68
CA LEU A 348 11.81 -1.57 36.19
C LEU A 348 11.63 -1.81 37.69
N LYS A 349 11.44 -0.75 38.48
CA LYS A 349 11.32 -0.83 39.94
C LYS A 349 10.10 -1.57 40.43
N GLU A 350 8.92 -1.29 39.88
CA GLU A 350 7.65 -1.76 40.43
C GLU A 350 7.13 -3.03 39.77
N VAL A 351 7.51 -3.28 38.51
CA VAL A 351 6.97 -4.39 37.70
C VAL A 351 8.02 -5.47 37.45
N PHE A 352 9.19 -5.10 36.92
CA PHE A 352 10.13 -6.08 36.38
C PHE A 352 11.14 -6.63 37.40
N LEU A 353 11.89 -5.75 38.07
CA LEU A 353 13.00 -6.12 38.95
C LEU A 353 12.58 -6.86 40.24
N PRO A 354 11.43 -6.58 40.89
CA PRO A 354 11.00 -7.31 42.09
C PRO A 354 10.90 -8.83 41.89
N ALA A 355 10.71 -9.28 40.65
CA ALA A 355 10.63 -10.70 40.31
C ALA A 355 11.97 -11.33 39.89
N ARG A 356 13.04 -10.55 39.75
CA ARG A 356 14.29 -10.98 39.09
C ARG A 356 15.56 -10.76 39.90
N LEU A 357 15.60 -9.77 40.78
CA LEU A 357 16.79 -9.50 41.56
C LEU A 357 16.80 -10.27 42.89
N PRO A 358 17.96 -10.76 43.34
CA PRO A 358 18.12 -11.36 44.68
C PRO A 358 18.07 -10.32 45.80
N LYS A 359 18.09 -9.02 45.45
CA LYS A 359 18.11 -7.84 46.33
C LYS A 359 16.92 -6.93 46.03
N GLN A 360 16.56 -6.06 46.97
CA GLN A 360 15.42 -5.16 46.81
C GLN A 360 15.72 -4.09 45.75
N ALA A 361 14.70 -3.59 45.05
CA ALA A 361 14.90 -2.62 43.97
C ALA A 361 15.53 -1.31 44.47
N GLU A 362 15.29 -0.95 45.74
CA GLU A 362 15.88 0.20 46.42
C GLU A 362 17.41 0.14 46.49
N ASP A 363 18.00 -1.06 46.47
CA ASP A 363 19.46 -1.25 46.48
C ASP A 363 20.13 -0.77 45.18
N TYR A 364 19.34 -0.47 44.14
CA TYR A 364 19.80 -0.05 42.82
C TYR A 364 19.21 1.29 42.36
N ASP A 365 18.48 1.99 43.24
CA ASP A 365 17.74 3.21 42.91
C ASP A 365 18.61 4.30 42.27
N GLU A 366 19.83 4.49 42.76
CA GLU A 366 20.78 5.49 42.21
C GLU A 366 21.00 5.27 40.70
N ILE A 367 21.05 4.01 40.26
CA ILE A 367 21.34 3.62 38.87
C ILE A 367 20.08 3.73 38.00
N ILE A 368 18.95 3.18 38.47
CA ILE A 368 17.73 3.18 37.68
C ILE A 368 17.06 4.57 37.64
N SER A 369 17.33 5.44 38.62
CA SER A 369 16.73 6.79 38.71
C SER A 369 17.12 7.71 37.57
N GLU A 370 18.18 7.41 36.82
CA GLU A 370 18.56 8.16 35.62
C GLU A 370 17.57 7.95 34.45
N PHE A 371 16.73 6.90 34.51
CA PHE A 371 15.81 6.52 33.45
C PHE A 371 14.38 7.04 33.69
N LEU A 372 14.19 8.35 33.59
CA LEU A 372 12.89 9.00 33.86
C LEU A 372 11.95 9.13 32.66
N LEU A 373 12.38 8.69 31.47
CA LEU A 373 11.58 8.75 30.24
C LEU A 373 10.45 7.71 30.23
N SER A 374 9.47 7.90 29.36
CA SER A 374 8.38 6.94 29.11
C SER A 374 8.92 5.54 28.78
N PHE A 375 8.40 4.52 29.47
CA PHE A 375 8.76 3.12 29.18
C PHE A 375 8.32 2.72 27.77
N VAL A 376 7.10 3.10 27.37
CA VAL A 376 6.54 2.75 26.07
C VAL A 376 7.37 3.35 24.93
N ASP A 377 7.72 4.64 25.04
CA ASP A 377 8.50 5.32 24.01
C ASP A 377 9.88 4.70 23.87
N MET A 378 10.54 4.39 25.00
CA MET A 378 11.85 3.76 24.98
C MET A 378 11.79 2.33 24.45
N ALA A 379 10.78 1.54 24.82
CA ALA A 379 10.60 0.19 24.30
C ALA A 379 10.43 0.20 22.77
N ILE A 380 9.64 1.12 22.22
CA ILE A 380 9.48 1.29 20.78
C ILE A 380 10.77 1.79 20.13
N ALA A 381 11.50 2.71 20.78
CA ALA A 381 12.80 3.15 20.29
C ALA A 381 13.78 1.97 20.21
N SER A 382 13.96 1.21 21.29
CA SER A 382 14.79 0.00 21.32
C SER A 382 14.36 -1.01 20.26
N TYR A 383 13.06 -1.27 20.09
CA TYR A 383 12.55 -2.16 19.03
C TYR A 383 12.91 -1.67 17.62
N THR A 384 12.91 -0.36 17.42
CA THR A 384 13.23 0.26 16.12
C THR A 384 14.72 0.20 15.81
N PHE A 385 15.57 0.32 16.84
CA PHE A 385 17.03 0.30 16.70
C PHE A 385 17.61 -1.12 16.73
N ASP A 386 16.92 -2.07 17.37
CA ASP A 386 17.27 -3.47 17.47
C ASP A 386 16.07 -4.33 17.02
N ASN A 387 16.00 -4.64 15.72
CA ASN A 387 15.00 -5.58 15.23
C ASN A 387 15.50 -7.00 15.46
N LEU A 388 14.91 -7.70 16.44
CA LEU A 388 15.34 -9.06 16.79
C LEU A 388 14.94 -10.14 15.78
N LYS A 389 13.98 -9.87 14.88
CA LYS A 389 13.48 -10.87 13.94
C LYS A 389 14.35 -10.99 12.68
N TYR A 390 14.96 -9.88 12.26
CA TYR A 390 15.69 -9.80 11.01
C TYR A 390 17.03 -9.09 11.19
N PRO A 391 18.08 -9.50 10.45
CA PRO A 391 19.35 -8.78 10.47
C PRO A 391 19.13 -7.36 9.97
N LEU A 392 19.17 -6.40 10.92
CA LEU A 392 18.93 -5.01 10.63
C LEU A 392 20.20 -4.37 10.07
N SER A 393 20.06 -3.74 8.91
CA SER A 393 21.05 -2.82 8.36
C SER A 393 20.46 -1.40 8.32
N TRP A 394 21.26 -0.43 7.92
CA TRP A 394 20.83 0.96 7.86
C TRP A 394 21.18 1.54 6.51
N ASN A 395 20.24 2.27 5.94
CA ASN A 395 20.44 3.05 4.73
C ASN A 395 20.27 4.54 5.04
N THR A 396 20.82 5.38 4.17
CA THR A 396 20.46 6.79 4.03
C THR A 396 20.17 7.08 2.56
N ILE A 397 19.75 8.30 2.25
CA ILE A 397 19.54 8.72 0.88
C ILE A 397 20.82 9.37 0.37
N ASP A 398 21.34 8.82 -0.72
CA ASP A 398 22.44 9.44 -1.42
C ASP A 398 22.02 10.84 -1.83
N LYS A 399 22.95 11.74 -1.61
CA LYS A 399 22.75 13.16 -1.78
C LYS A 399 21.80 13.87 -0.82
N GLY A 400 21.49 13.22 0.29
CA GLY A 400 20.81 13.83 1.42
C GLY A 400 19.31 13.60 1.41
N MET A 401 18.75 13.45 2.60
CA MET A 401 17.36 13.09 2.85
C MET A 401 16.36 14.10 2.29
N GLN A 402 16.76 15.36 2.07
CA GLN A 402 15.94 16.39 1.41
C GLN A 402 15.49 15.99 -0.01
N ARG A 403 16.19 15.06 -0.68
CA ARG A 403 15.75 14.54 -1.99
C ARG A 403 14.40 13.83 -1.92
N PHE A 404 14.07 13.21 -0.79
CA PHE A 404 12.81 12.49 -0.62
C PHE A 404 11.57 13.41 -0.69
N PRO A 405 11.43 14.45 0.15
CA PRO A 405 10.33 15.40 0.00
C PRO A 405 10.39 16.16 -1.33
N ASN A 406 11.58 16.46 -1.87
CA ASN A 406 11.71 17.16 -3.16
C ASN A 406 11.19 16.35 -4.36
N ALA A 407 11.17 15.02 -4.27
CA ALA A 407 10.63 14.16 -5.32
C ALA A 407 9.09 14.28 -5.44
N PHE A 408 8.39 14.71 -4.39
CA PHE A 408 6.95 15.02 -4.45
C PHE A 408 6.63 16.30 -5.22
N LEU A 409 7.57 17.23 -5.39
CA LEU A 409 7.31 18.48 -6.12
C LEU A 409 6.88 18.22 -7.57
N SER A 410 7.44 17.17 -8.19
CA SER A 410 7.04 16.74 -9.53
C SER A 410 5.60 16.24 -9.58
N LEU A 411 5.15 15.51 -8.54
CA LEU A 411 3.76 15.06 -8.39
C LEU A 411 2.82 16.27 -8.26
N ILE A 412 3.11 17.17 -7.32
CA ILE A 412 2.32 18.39 -7.07
C ILE A 412 2.14 19.18 -8.37
N LYS A 413 3.24 19.41 -9.11
CA LYS A 413 3.23 20.14 -10.37
C LYS A 413 2.44 19.43 -11.48
N LYS A 414 2.68 18.14 -11.70
CA LYS A 414 2.04 17.37 -12.79
C LYS A 414 0.54 17.19 -12.54
N GLU A 415 0.14 17.01 -11.29
CA GLU A 415 -1.26 16.83 -10.88
C GLU A 415 -1.99 18.16 -10.61
N LYS A 416 -1.31 19.30 -10.78
CA LYS A 416 -1.87 20.66 -10.62
C LYS A 416 -2.44 20.91 -9.22
N MET A 417 -1.77 20.39 -8.20
CA MET A 417 -2.07 20.73 -6.80
C MET A 417 -1.55 22.14 -6.50
N ASP A 418 -2.27 22.87 -5.65
CA ASP A 418 -1.93 24.23 -5.25
C ASP A 418 -1.02 24.19 -4.02
N LEU A 419 0.30 24.26 -4.20
CA LEU A 419 1.26 24.36 -3.10
C LEU A 419 1.64 25.83 -2.93
N ARG A 420 1.42 26.38 -1.74
CA ARG A 420 1.74 27.76 -1.39
C ARG A 420 2.74 27.81 -0.25
N TYR A 421 3.73 28.67 -0.39
CA TYR A 421 4.70 28.99 0.66
C TYR A 421 4.30 30.29 1.37
N ASN A 422 4.82 30.51 2.57
CA ASN A 422 4.55 31.75 3.32
C ASN A 422 5.13 33.02 2.66
N SER A 423 6.14 32.88 1.79
CA SER A 423 6.73 33.99 1.03
C SER A 423 5.88 34.47 -0.15
N GLU A 424 4.84 33.72 -0.53
CA GLU A 424 3.88 34.04 -1.59
C GLU A 424 2.66 34.78 -1.02
#